data_AF-A0A6N6Q194-F1
#
_entry.id   AF-A0A6N6Q194-F1
#
_cell.length_a   1.000
_cell.length_b   1.000
_cell.length_c   1.000
_cell.angle_alpha   90.00
_cell.angle_beta   90.00
_cell.angle_gamma   90.00
#
_symmetry.space_group_name_H-M   'P 1'
#
loop_
_entity.id
_entity.type
_entity.pdbx_description
1 polymer ?
#
loop_
_entity_poly.entity_id
_entity_poly.type
_entity_poly.pdbx_seq_one_letter_code
_entity_poly.pdbx_strand_id
1 'polypeptide(L)'
;LSTDRLLDDPQWIETVRFLMREVISIARGLGFQLNDELVEDQIARTREMGVYRPSTLIDFELGRDIELRSLFERPLVEARRLGLPTPWLERLCGVLRQLADHNNVNVGQTASCEATTGLR
;
A
#
# COMPACT_ATOMS: atom_id res chain seq x y z
N LEU A 1 -5.27 -12.03 -2.78
CA LEU A 1 -3.99 -12.70 -2.51
C LEU A 1 -3.62 -12.47 -1.04
N SER A 2 -3.20 -13.49 -0.30
CA SER A 2 -2.76 -13.37 1.09
C SER A 2 -1.25 -13.15 1.20
N THR A 3 -0.77 -12.64 2.33
CA THR A 3 0.64 -12.25 2.51
C THR A 3 1.60 -13.43 2.47
N ASP A 4 1.21 -14.60 2.98
CA ASP A 4 1.98 -15.85 2.88
C ASP A 4 2.26 -16.21 1.42
N ARG A 5 1.22 -16.22 0.58
CA ARG A 5 1.35 -16.54 -0.85
C ARG A 5 2.15 -15.50 -1.62
N LEU A 6 2.08 -14.23 -1.20
CA LEU A 6 2.90 -13.15 -1.75
C LEU A 6 4.38 -13.34 -1.39
N LEU A 7 4.69 -13.71 -0.15
CA LEU A 7 6.07 -13.90 0.31
C LEU A 7 6.70 -15.21 -0.19
N ASP A 8 5.90 -16.21 -0.58
CA ASP A 8 6.41 -17.46 -1.16
C ASP A 8 6.84 -17.33 -2.62
N ASP A 9 6.43 -16.26 -3.30
CA ASP A 9 6.87 -15.97 -4.67
C ASP A 9 8.22 -15.21 -4.65
N PRO A 10 9.28 -15.76 -5.29
CA PRO A 10 10.61 -15.16 -5.30
C PRO A 10 10.65 -13.74 -5.89
N GLN A 11 9.80 -13.44 -6.89
CA GLN A 11 9.78 -12.11 -7.51
C GLN A 11 9.12 -11.08 -6.59
N TRP A 12 8.05 -11.49 -5.90
CA TRP A 12 7.34 -10.60 -4.98
C TRP A 12 8.14 -10.33 -3.72
N ILE A 13 8.81 -11.32 -3.13
CA ILE A 13 9.62 -11.09 -1.93
C ILE A 13 10.80 -10.16 -2.19
N GLU A 14 11.44 -10.23 -3.36
CA GLU A 14 12.48 -9.27 -3.74
C GLU A 14 11.90 -7.85 -3.86
N THR A 15 10.71 -7.71 -4.45
CA THR A 15 10.02 -6.42 -4.54
C THR A 15 9.71 -5.85 -3.15
N VAL A 16 9.26 -6.68 -2.20
CA VAL A 16 9.04 -6.29 -0.81
C VAL A 16 10.33 -5.81 -0.16
N ARG A 17 11.44 -6.53 -0.35
CA ARG A 17 12.76 -6.12 0.17
C ARG A 17 13.19 -4.76 -0.38
N PHE A 18 13.03 -4.52 -1.68
CA PHE A 18 13.37 -3.23 -2.28
C PHE A 18 12.52 -2.10 -1.69
N LEU A 19 11.20 -2.30 -1.56
CA LEU A 19 10.30 -1.32 -0.92
C LEU A 19 10.71 -1.02 0.52
N MET A 20 10.99 -2.05 1.33
CA MET A 20 11.40 -1.85 2.73
C MET A 20 12.73 -1.10 2.83
N ARG A 21 13.71 -1.41 1.97
CA ARG A 21 15.00 -0.70 1.93
C ARG A 21 14.83 0.77 1.55
N GLU A 22 13.95 1.08 0.60
CA GLU A 22 13.62 2.47 0.26
C GLU A 22 13.02 3.20 1.47
N VAL A 23 12.06 2.60 2.18
CA VAL A 23 11.46 3.21 3.38
C VAL A 23 12.49 3.40 4.50
N ILE A 24 13.38 2.43 4.72
CA ILE A 24 14.49 2.55 5.68
C ILE A 24 15.44 3.68 5.29
N SER A 25 15.78 3.81 4.00
CA SER A 25 16.62 4.90 3.50
C SER A 25 16.01 6.28 3.77
N ILE A 26 14.70 6.43 3.53
CA ILE A 26 13.94 7.65 3.85
C ILE A 26 14.02 7.94 5.35
N ALA A 27 13.74 6.95 6.19
CA ALA A 27 13.79 7.12 7.65
C ALA A 27 15.20 7.54 8.13
N ARG A 28 16.26 6.96 7.57
CA ARG A 28 17.65 7.37 7.86
C ARG A 28 17.93 8.80 7.44
N GLY A 29 17.45 9.23 6.26
CA GLY A 29 17.55 10.62 5.81
C GLY A 29 16.78 11.60 6.71
N LEU A 30 15.78 11.13 7.46
CA LEU A 30 15.06 11.91 8.48
C LEU A 30 15.74 11.90 9.86
N GLY A 31 16.86 11.20 10.02
CA GLY A 31 17.62 11.11 11.28
C GLY A 31 17.29 9.91 12.15
N PHE A 32 16.48 8.95 11.68
CA PHE A 32 16.20 7.72 12.42
C PHE A 32 17.28 6.66 12.18
N GLN A 33 17.76 6.02 13.24
CA GLN A 33 18.75 4.95 13.14
C GLN A 33 18.06 3.58 13.04
N LEU A 34 17.68 3.19 11.82
CA LEU A 34 17.15 1.87 11.52
C LEU A 34 18.25 0.97 10.93
N ASN A 35 18.26 -0.32 11.29
CA ASN A 35 19.15 -1.33 10.71
C ASN A 35 18.54 -1.95 9.44
N ASP A 36 19.37 -2.41 8.50
CA ASP A 36 18.94 -3.16 7.31
C ASP A 36 18.35 -4.53 7.67
N GLU A 37 18.77 -5.12 8.79
CA GLU A 37 18.21 -6.36 9.34
C GLU A 37 16.69 -6.29 9.56
N LEU A 38 16.16 -5.09 9.79
CA LEU A 38 14.73 -4.85 9.97
C LEU A 38 13.90 -5.35 8.78
N VAL A 39 14.47 -5.38 7.57
CA VAL A 39 13.81 -5.93 6.37
C VAL A 39 13.45 -7.40 6.58
N GLU A 40 14.44 -8.22 6.95
CA GLU A 40 14.23 -9.66 7.11
C GLU A 40 13.42 -9.95 8.38
N ASP A 41 13.60 -9.17 9.45
CA ASP A 41 12.79 -9.28 10.67
C ASP A 41 11.30 -9.06 10.39
N GLN A 42 10.96 -8.04 9.59
CA GLN A 42 9.57 -7.75 9.25
C GLN A 42 8.98 -8.81 8.30
N ILE A 43 9.78 -9.35 7.39
CA ILE A 43 9.38 -10.48 6.53
C ILE A 43 9.09 -11.71 7.39
N ALA A 44 9.99 -12.06 8.32
CA ALA A 44 9.81 -13.20 9.22
C ALA A 44 8.55 -13.07 10.06
N ARG A 45 8.33 -11.91 10.69
CA ARG A 45 7.10 -11.60 11.44
C ARG A 45 5.84 -11.74 10.58
N THR A 46 5.90 -11.29 9.32
CA THR A 46 4.76 -11.39 8.40
C THR A 46 4.45 -12.83 8.03
N ARG A 47 5.47 -13.70 7.94
CA ARG A 47 5.26 -15.15 7.73
C ARG A 47 4.57 -15.82 8.92
N GLU A 48 4.90 -15.41 10.13
CA GLU A 48 4.28 -15.94 11.36
C GLU A 48 2.78 -15.61 11.47
N MET A 49 2.32 -14.56 10.78
CA MET A 49 0.90 -14.20 10.73
C MET A 49 0.05 -15.21 9.92
N GLY A 50 0.67 -16.09 9.14
CA GLY A 50 -0.02 -17.07 8.31
C GLY A 50 -0.85 -16.44 7.19
N VAL A 51 -2.05 -16.99 6.95
CA VAL A 51 -2.98 -16.50 5.92
C VAL A 51 -3.58 -15.17 6.38
N TYR A 52 -2.88 -14.09 6.09
CA TYR A 52 -3.28 -12.74 6.44
C TYR A 52 -3.56 -11.89 5.19
N ARG A 53 -4.52 -10.96 5.32
CA ARG A 53 -4.89 -9.99 4.27
C ARG A 53 -4.68 -8.58 4.83
N PRO A 54 -3.88 -7.72 4.16
CA PRO A 54 -3.67 -6.34 4.60
C PRO A 54 -4.98 -5.53 4.56
N SER A 55 -5.14 -4.58 5.49
CA SER A 55 -6.32 -3.71 5.53
C SER A 55 -6.53 -2.94 4.22
N THR A 56 -5.46 -2.41 3.60
CA THR A 56 -5.56 -1.73 2.29
C THR A 56 -6.22 -2.59 1.22
N LEU A 57 -5.94 -3.90 1.19
CA LEU A 57 -6.59 -4.83 0.26
C LEU A 57 -8.06 -5.01 0.61
N ILE A 58 -8.37 -5.16 1.89
CA ILE A 58 -9.75 -5.31 2.37
C ILE A 58 -10.57 -4.05 2.05
N ASP A 59 -10.05 -2.87 2.32
CA ASP A 59 -10.73 -1.60 2.02
C ASP A 59 -10.97 -1.45 0.52
N PHE A 60 -9.97 -1.77 -0.30
CA PHE A 60 -10.14 -1.76 -1.75
C PHE A 60 -11.26 -2.69 -2.22
N GLU A 61 -11.27 -3.95 -1.76
CA GLU A 61 -12.28 -4.93 -2.14
C GLU A 61 -13.69 -4.60 -1.64
N LEU A 62 -13.79 -3.87 -0.52
CA LEU A 62 -15.06 -3.36 0.01
C LEU A 62 -15.49 -2.03 -0.61
N GLY A 63 -14.74 -1.51 -1.58
CA GLY A 63 -15.02 -0.21 -2.22
C GLY A 63 -14.87 0.98 -1.26
N ARG A 64 -14.09 0.82 -0.20
CA ARG A 64 -13.79 1.88 0.78
C ARG A 64 -12.56 2.66 0.34
N ASP A 65 -12.43 3.86 0.90
CA ASP A 65 -11.24 4.68 0.75
C ASP A 65 -10.02 3.96 1.34
N ILE A 66 -8.98 3.79 0.53
CA ILE A 66 -7.69 3.31 1.01
C ILE A 66 -6.91 4.46 1.65
N GLU A 67 -6.14 4.16 2.70
CA GLU A 67 -5.26 5.13 3.37
C GLU A 67 -3.99 5.48 2.56
N LEU A 68 -4.17 5.92 1.31
CA LEU A 68 -3.08 6.17 0.36
C LEU A 68 -2.12 7.27 0.84
N ARG A 69 -2.69 8.40 1.29
CA ARG A 69 -1.90 9.60 1.61
C ARG A 69 -0.99 9.40 2.82
N SER A 70 -1.53 8.83 3.90
CA SER A 70 -0.81 8.65 5.16
C SER A 70 0.20 7.51 5.10
N LEU A 71 -0.17 6.37 4.51
CA LEU A 71 0.68 5.17 4.52
C LEU A 71 1.74 5.17 3.42
N PHE A 72 1.45 5.68 2.22
CA PHE A 72 2.33 5.50 1.06
C PHE A 72 2.87 6.82 0.49
N GLU A 73 2.02 7.84 0.32
CA GLU A 73 2.46 9.10 -0.31
C GLU A 73 3.32 9.96 0.61
N ARG A 74 3.08 9.94 1.94
CA ARG A 74 3.88 10.73 2.88
C ARG A 74 5.36 10.33 2.88
N PRO A 75 5.74 9.04 2.93
CA PRO A 75 7.13 8.64 2.71
C PRO A 75 7.71 9.15 1.38
N LEU A 76 6.93 9.12 0.30
CA LEU A 76 7.38 9.62 -1.01
C LEU A 76 7.65 11.13 -1.02
N VAL A 77 6.84 11.92 -0.32
CA VAL A 77 7.08 13.36 -0.14
C VAL A 77 8.41 13.61 0.58
N GLU A 78 8.69 12.86 1.64
CA GLU A 78 9.96 12.98 2.38
C GLU A 78 11.15 12.53 1.53
N ALA A 79 11.01 11.44 0.78
CA ALA A 79 12.05 10.98 -0.15
C ALA A 79 12.45 12.07 -1.14
N ARG A 80 11.47 12.73 -1.75
CA ARG A 80 11.69 13.85 -2.68
C ARG A 80 12.36 15.04 -2.02
N ARG A 81 11.93 15.40 -0.81
CA ARG A 81 12.56 16.49 -0.03
C ARG A 81 14.02 16.22 0.27
N LEU A 82 14.38 14.94 0.47
CA LEU A 82 15.74 14.48 0.77
C LEU A 82 16.56 14.17 -0.49
N GLY A 83 15.96 14.18 -1.68
CA GLY A 83 16.63 13.79 -2.93
C GLY A 83 16.95 12.29 -3.01
N LEU A 84 16.20 11.43 -2.30
CA LEU A 84 16.43 9.98 -2.26
C LEU A 84 15.65 9.25 -3.37
N PRO A 85 16.29 8.34 -4.13
CA PRO A 85 15.62 7.56 -5.15
C PRO A 85 14.67 6.54 -4.52
N THR A 86 13.43 6.48 -5.02
CA THR A 86 12.39 5.55 -4.53
C THR A 86 11.57 4.90 -5.65
N PRO A 87 12.22 4.32 -6.69
CA PRO A 87 11.54 3.80 -7.87
C PRO A 87 10.49 2.71 -7.59
N TRP A 88 10.59 1.96 -6.49
CA TRP A 88 9.59 0.95 -6.14
C TRP A 88 8.39 1.57 -5.43
N LEU A 89 8.63 2.44 -4.45
CA LEU A 89 7.57 3.15 -3.75
C LEU A 89 6.80 4.08 -4.69
N GLU A 90 7.47 4.74 -5.64
CA GLU A 90 6.82 5.55 -6.68
C GLU A 90 5.88 4.73 -7.54
N ARG A 91 6.32 3.54 -7.98
CA ARG A 91 5.49 2.62 -8.76
C ARG A 91 4.30 2.12 -7.95
N LEU A 92 4.52 1.73 -6.69
CA LEU A 92 3.44 1.31 -5.79
C LEU A 92 2.40 2.42 -5.60
N CYS A 93 2.84 3.65 -5.30
CA CYS A 93 1.94 4.80 -5.16
C CYS A 93 1.16 5.07 -6.47
N GLY A 94 1.80 4.91 -7.62
CA GLY A 94 1.16 5.05 -8.93
C GLY A 94 0.00 4.05 -9.12
N VAL A 95 0.23 2.77 -8.80
CA VAL A 95 -0.81 1.73 -8.86
C VAL A 95 -1.93 2.01 -7.86
N LEU A 96 -1.58 2.31 -6.60
CA LEU A 96 -2.59 2.56 -5.56
C LEU A 96 -3.46 3.79 -5.88
N ARG A 97 -2.91 4.83 -6.51
CA ARG A 97 -3.69 5.99 -6.95
C ARG A 97 -4.70 5.60 -8.02
N GLN A 98 -4.27 4.82 -9.01
CA GLN A 98 -5.20 4.31 -10.03
C GLN A 98 -6.32 3.49 -9.40
N LEU A 99 -6.02 2.62 -8.43
CA LEU A 99 -7.02 1.82 -7.73
C LEU A 99 -8.00 2.68 -6.90
N ALA A 100 -7.49 3.70 -6.19
CA ALA A 100 -8.32 4.64 -5.45
C ALA A 100 -9.27 5.42 -6.37
N ASP A 101 -8.77 5.89 -7.51
CA ASP A 101 -9.57 6.63 -8.49
C ASP A 101 -10.69 5.75 -9.07
N HIS A 102 -10.42 4.46 -9.35
CA HIS A 102 -11.43 3.51 -9.83
C HIS A 102 -12.50 3.20 -8.78
N ASN A 103 -12.13 3.09 -7.50
CA ASN A 103 -13.10 2.88 -6.42
C ASN A 103 -14.07 4.05 -6.28
N ASN A 104 -13.58 5.28 -6.39
CA ASN A 104 -14.44 6.47 -6.31
C ASN A 104 -15.44 6.58 -7.47
N VAL A 105 -15.09 6.07 -8.65
CA VAL A 105 -16.01 6.01 -9.81
C VAL A 105 -17.13 4.99 -9.57
N ASN A 106 -16.81 3.83 -8.99
CA ASN A 106 -17.80 2.77 -8.75
C ASN A 106 -18.81 3.12 -7.64
N VAL A 107 -18.40 3.83 -6.59
CA VAL A 107 -19.31 4.30 -5.52
C VAL A 107 -20.26 5.40 -6.04
N GLY A 108 -19.82 6.23 -6.99
CA GLY A 108 -20.67 7.27 -7.60
C GLY A 108 -21.79 6.75 -8.50
N GLN A 109 -21.67 5.51 -9.02
CA GLN A 109 -22.68 4.91 -9.92
C GLN A 109 -23.75 4.12 -9.18
N THR A 110 -23.49 3.60 -7.98
CA THR A 110 -24.50 2.91 -7.17
C THR A 110 -25.44 3.89 -6.45
N ALA A 111 -25.00 5.12 -6.16
CA ALA A 111 -25.82 6.13 -5.49
C ALA A 111 -26.89 6.81 -6.38
N SER A 112 -26.91 6.54 -7.69
CA SER A 112 -27.87 7.15 -8.64
C SER A 112 -29.08 6.28 -8.98
N CYS A 113 -29.23 5.10 -8.35
CA CYS A 113 -30.25 4.11 -8.73
C CYS A 113 -31.26 3.78 -7.61
N GLU A 114 -31.61 4.72 -6.73
CA GLU A 114 -32.75 4.56 -5.81
C GLU A 114 -33.48 5.89 -5.58
N ALA A 115 -34.18 6.40 -6.60
CA ALA A 115 -35.10 7.52 -6.41
C ALA A 115 -36.22 7.57 -7.47
N THR A 116 -36.95 6.48 -7.71
CA THR A 116 -38.32 6.59 -8.23
C THR A 116 -39.10 5.31 -7.93
N THR A 117 -40.28 5.47 -7.32
CA THR A 117 -41.39 4.50 -7.09
C THR A 117 -41.65 4.34 -5.58
N GLY A 118 -42.81 4.66 -5.01
CA GLY A 118 -44.05 5.08 -5.62
C GLY A 118 -44.88 5.94 -4.68
N LEU A 119 -45.54 6.91 -5.30
CA LEU A 119 -46.74 7.54 -4.79
C LEU A 119 -47.87 7.00 -5.66
N ARG A 120 -48.72 6.13 -5.09
CA ARG A 120 -50.12 5.90 -5.47
C ARG A 120 -50.75 4.92 -4.50
#